data_AF-A0A239PCF3-F1
#
_entry.id   AF-A0A239PCF3-F1
#
_cell.length_a   1.000
_cell.length_b   1.000
_cell.length_c   1.000
_cell.angle_alpha   90.00
_cell.angle_beta   90.00
_cell.angle_gamma   90.00
#
_symmetry.space_group_name_H-M   'P 1'
#
loop_
_entity.id
_entity.type
_entity.pdbx_description
1 polymer ?
#
loop_
_entity_poly.entity_id
_entity_poly.type
_entity_poly.pdbx_seq_one_letter_code
_entity_poly.pdbx_strand_id
1 'polypeptide(L)' 'MAEHEPVIAPDQRKPGHRKGGRIGAIVVAISLVLMQFCNNEVTGVERIWLNGIAAALILAVIGDSVLRRNGLRS' A
#
# COMPACT_ATOMS: atom_id res chain seq x y z
N MET A 1 38.55 8.62 2.48
CA MET A 1 38.24 8.50 1.04
C MET A 1 36.96 9.25 0.84
N ALA A 2 36.92 10.26 -0.04
CA ALA A 2 35.66 10.92 -0.36
C ALA A 2 34.83 9.91 -1.18
N GLU A 3 33.99 9.14 -0.49
CA GLU A 3 32.98 8.33 -1.14
C GLU A 3 32.12 9.24 -2.01
N HIS A 4 32.07 8.94 -3.32
CA HIS A 4 31.33 9.72 -4.30
C HIS A 4 29.88 9.89 -3.83
N GLU A 5 29.53 11.12 -3.41
CA GLU A 5 28.14 11.49 -3.21
C GLU A 5 27.41 11.19 -4.54
N PRO A 6 26.40 10.31 -4.54
CA PRO A 6 25.72 9.95 -5.78
C PRO A 6 25.13 11.21 -6.42
N VAL A 7 25.58 11.53 -7.64
CA VAL A 7 25.06 12.64 -8.44
C VAL A 7 23.67 12.23 -8.95
N ILE A 8 22.66 12.52 -8.13
CA ILE A 8 21.26 12.26 -8.45
C ILE A 8 20.70 13.43 -9.25
N ALA A 9 20.16 13.15 -10.43
CA ALA A 9 19.57 14.16 -11.29
C ALA A 9 18.30 14.77 -10.63
N PRO A 10 17.95 16.05 -10.89
CA PRO A 10 16.84 16.72 -10.21
C PRO A 10 15.48 16.00 -10.36
N ASP A 11 15.29 15.25 -11.44
CA ASP A 11 14.11 14.45 -11.74
C ASP A 11 14.01 13.15 -10.92
N GLN A 12 15.14 12.55 -10.55
CA GLN A 12 15.19 11.34 -9.72
C GLN A 12 14.73 11.59 -8.27
N ARG A 13 14.68 12.86 -7.84
CA ARG A 13 14.13 13.25 -6.53
C ARG A 13 12.61 13.40 -6.54
N LYS A 14 11.94 13.19 -7.67
CA LYS A 14 10.48 13.37 -7.73
C LYS A 14 9.79 12.34 -6.83
N PRO A 15 8.93 12.79 -5.89
CA PRO A 15 8.16 11.88 -5.08
C PRO A 15 7.30 10.97 -5.97
N GLY A 16 7.21 9.69 -5.62
CA GLY A 16 6.46 8.69 -6.37
C GLY A 16 4.97 9.01 -6.53
N HIS A 17 4.30 8.29 -7.43
CA HIS A 17 2.91 8.56 -7.78
C HIS A 17 1.92 8.10 -6.69
N ARG A 18 1.68 8.98 -5.71
CA ARG A 18 0.83 8.71 -4.52
C ARG A 18 -0.58 8.22 -4.86
N LYS A 19 -1.22 8.85 -5.84
CA LYS A 19 -2.56 8.45 -6.32
C LYS A 19 -2.54 7.01 -6.85
N GLY A 20 -1.49 6.65 -7.60
CA GLY A 20 -1.27 5.28 -8.07
C GLY A 20 -1.11 4.29 -6.91
N GLY A 21 -0.31 4.62 -5.90
CA GLY A 21 -0.14 3.77 -4.71
C GLY A 21 -1.45 3.53 -3.96
N ARG A 22 -2.28 4.57 -3.77
CA ARG A 22 -3.60 4.43 -3.12
C ARG A 22 -4.55 3.56 -3.94
N ILE A 23 -4.62 3.77 -5.25
CA ILE A 23 -5.47 2.97 -6.13
C ILE A 23 -5.01 1.51 -6.12
N GLY A 24 -3.71 1.27 -6.23
CA GLY A 24 -3.13 -0.08 -6.16
C GLY A 24 -3.49 -0.78 -4.85
N ALA A 25 -3.33 -0.12 -3.71
CA ALA A 25 -3.71 -0.69 -2.41
C ALA A 25 -5.19 -1.06 -2.33
N ILE A 26 -6.08 -0.20 -2.83
CA ILE A 26 -7.53 -0.47 -2.85
C ILE A 26 -7.86 -1.65 -3.78
N VAL A 27 -7.28 -1.68 -4.98
CA VAL A 27 -7.49 -2.76 -5.96
C VAL A 27 -7.03 -4.10 -5.38
N VAL A 28 -5.87 -4.15 -4.73
CA VAL A 28 -5.36 -5.36 -4.08
C VAL A 28 -6.28 -5.78 -2.93
N ALA A 29 -6.70 -4.85 -2.07
CA ALA A 29 -7.61 -5.16 -0.97
C ALA A 29 -8.94 -5.77 -1.47
N ILE A 30 -9.53 -5.20 -2.53
CA ILE A 30 -10.74 -5.74 -3.16
C ILE A 30 -10.47 -7.14 -3.74
N SER A 31 -9.34 -7.32 -4.42
CA SER A 31 -8.98 -8.61 -5.01
C SER A 31 -8.87 -9.72 -3.96
N LEU A 32 -8.23 -9.43 -2.81
CA LEU A 32 -8.13 -10.37 -1.69
C LEU A 32 -9.50 -10.75 -1.10
N VAL A 33 -10.46 -9.82 -1.10
CA VAL A 33 -11.84 -10.10 -0.70
C VAL A 33 -12.54 -10.97 -1.74
N LEU A 34 -12.43 -10.64 -3.03
CA LEU A 34 -13.04 -11.40 -4.12
C LEU A 34 -12.52 -12.84 -4.20
N MET A 35 -11.23 -13.06 -3.92
CA MET A 35 -10.63 -14.40 -3.89
C MET A 35 -11.33 -15.37 -2.93
N GLN A 36 -11.94 -14.87 -1.85
CA GLN A 36 -12.70 -15.70 -0.90
C GLN A 36 -14.00 -16.27 -1.49
N PHE A 37 -14.51 -15.68 -2.57
CA PHE A 37 -15.77 -16.06 -3.19
C PHE A 37 -15.59 -16.72 -4.57
N CYS A 38 -14.45 -16.48 -5.22
CA CYS A 38 -14.13 -17.06 -6.52
C CYS A 38 -13.40 -18.41 -6.43
N ASN A 39 -13.01 -18.85 -5.23
CA ASN A 39 -12.36 -20.14 -5.02
C ASN A 39 -13.09 -20.95 -3.93
N ASN A 40 -13.45 -22.20 -4.22
CA ASN A 40 -14.26 -23.06 -3.35
C ASN A 40 -13.48 -23.65 -2.16
N GLU A 41 -12.16 -23.45 -2.11
CA GLU A 41 -11.26 -24.06 -1.11
C GLU A 41 -10.88 -23.13 0.04
N VAL A 42 -11.22 -21.83 -0.03
CA VAL A 42 -10.78 -20.84 0.97
C VAL A 42 -11.50 -21.05 2.30
N THR A 43 -10.80 -21.64 3.27
CA THR A 43 -11.39 -22.00 4.57
C THR A 43 -10.49 -21.62 5.76
N GLY A 44 -11.12 -21.46 6.92
CA GLY A 44 -10.45 -21.27 8.22
C GLY A 44 -9.35 -20.19 8.20
N VAL A 45 -8.10 -20.64 8.34
CA VAL A 45 -6.90 -19.80 8.50
C VAL A 45 -6.65 -18.91 7.28
N GLU A 46 -6.86 -19.41 6.07
CA GLU A 46 -6.65 -18.63 4.84
C GLU A 46 -7.58 -17.41 4.80
N ARG A 47 -8.84 -17.61 5.20
CA ARG A 47 -9.85 -16.55 5.26
C ARG A 47 -9.49 -15.49 6.30
N ILE A 48 -8.88 -15.89 7.42
CA ILE A 48 -8.37 -14.95 8.44
C ILE A 48 -7.24 -14.10 7.85
N TRP A 49 -6.29 -14.70 7.16
CA TRP A 49 -5.17 -13.96 6.55
C TRP A 49 -5.60 -13.05 5.41
N LEU A 50 -6.49 -13.50 4.52
CA LEU A 50 -7.02 -12.67 3.44
C LEU A 50 -7.74 -11.44 3.97
N ASN A 51 -8.60 -11.61 4.98
CA ASN A 51 -9.29 -10.49 5.62
C ASN A 51 -8.33 -9.60 6.41
N GLY A 52 -7.36 -10.19 7.11
CA GLY A 52 -6.36 -9.44 7.88
C GLY A 52 -5.49 -8.54 7.00
N ILE A 53 -4.98 -9.07 5.89
CA ILE A 53 -4.15 -8.30 4.94
C ILE A 53 -4.99 -7.24 4.24
N ALA A 54 -6.21 -7.58 3.80
CA ALA A 54 -7.11 -6.60 3.20
C ALA A 54 -7.40 -5.44 4.16
N ALA A 55 -7.73 -5.75 5.43
CA ALA A 55 -7.94 -4.73 6.46
C ALA A 55 -6.69 -3.89 6.71
N ALA A 56 -5.51 -4.51 6.78
CA ALA A 56 -4.25 -3.81 6.97
C ALA A 56 -3.95 -2.81 5.84
N LEU A 57 -4.20 -3.19 4.58
CA LEU A 57 -4.04 -2.29 3.43
C LEU A 57 -4.99 -1.08 3.51
N ILE A 58 -6.26 -1.31 3.87
CA ILE A 58 -7.23 -0.23 4.04
C ILE A 58 -6.82 0.69 5.19
N LEU A 59 -6.40 0.14 6.33
CA LEU A 59 -5.90 0.91 7.46
C LEU A 59 -4.66 1.73 7.10
N ALA A 60 -3.74 1.18 6.31
CA ALA A 60 -2.56 1.90 5.84
C ALA A 60 -2.95 3.10 4.95
N VAL A 61 -3.92 2.93 4.05
CA VAL A 61 -4.44 4.03 3.20
C VAL A 61 -5.13 5.10 4.04
N ILE A 62 -5.94 4.70 5.02
CA ILE A 62 -6.61 5.63 5.93
C ILE A 62 -5.56 6.37 6.78
N GLY A 63 -4.61 5.65 7.35
CA GLY A 63 -3.50 6.18 8.14
C GLY A 63 -2.71 7.21 7.34
N ASP A 64 -2.27 6.87 6.13
CA ASP A 64 -1.59 7.81 5.23
C ASP A 64 -2.42 9.08 5.00
N SER A 65 -3.74 8.94 4.75
CA SER A 65 -4.62 10.08 4.58
C SER A 65 -4.76 10.93 5.84
N VAL A 66 -4.82 10.32 7.03
CA VAL A 66 -4.94 11.03 8.32
C VAL A 66 -3.64 11.74 8.67
N LEU A 67 -2.50 11.06 8.58
CA LEU A 67 -1.18 11.64 8.84
C LEU A 67 -0.93 12.87 7.97
N ARG A 68 -1.30 12.79 6.68
CA ARG A 68 -1.16 13.91 5.74
C ARG A 68 -2.09 15.09 6.05
N ARG A 69 -3.31 14.83 6.51
CA ARG A 69 -4.24 15.88 6.96
C ARG A 69 -3.73 16.60 8.19
N ASN A 70 -3.02 15.87 9.05
CA ASN A 70 -2.48 16.41 10.30
C ASN A 70 -1.09 17.07 10.13
N GLY A 71 -0.63 17.28 8.90
CA GLY A 71 0.57 18.06 8.62
C GLY A 71 1.90 17.32 8.80
N LEU A 72 1.89 15.99 9.03
CA LEU A 72 3.09 15.17 8.86
C LEU A 72 3.45 15.18 7.37
N ARG A 73 4.31 16.13 7.00
CA ARG A 73 4.91 16.24 5.66
C ARG A 73 5.83 15.04 5.48
N SER A 74 5.41 14.11 4.62
CA SER A 74 6.25 13.06 4.05
C SER A 74 7.43 13.64 3.28
#